data_AF-I2JJ33-F1
#
_entry.id   AF-I2JJ33-F1
#
_cell.length_a   1.000
_cell.length_b   1.000
_cell.length_c   1.000
_cell.angle_alpha   90.00
_cell.angle_beta   90.00
_cell.angle_gamma   90.00
#
_symmetry.space_group_name_H-M   'P 1'
#
loop_
_entity.id
_entity.type
_entity.pdbx_description
1 polymer ?
#
loop_
_entity_poly.entity_id
_entity_poly.type
_entity_poly.pdbx_seq_one_letter_code
_entity_poly.pdbx_strand_id
1 'polypeptide(L)'
;MTLLGKLIARGDYVAITKGKLTISPVSGSPVPNTWLKSHRAGLLVEIANCTDTRLFSYEGYSTGRYSIKGSSAVKSPGVTLSYYALRSGELTSVTFNAELDRKRTTKGGKQGSPLPAGQFRVTNRHKFLRYWDSTGIERPLRLSSFHDCMGKLRDVIITAEIRKGNRLDKDTIRPAEICATQLRRAMGFPDNSLTNTQQPTDNYPTTIPDKKSGQSHATQGFYGSESACNDSQVLSNQVGRNTSSVRLVVKEVLDPATQSNDEWLAEYGE
;
A
#
# COMPACT_ATOMS: atom_id res chain seq x y z
N MET A 1 -1.21 9.41 -25.84
CA MET A 1 -1.94 9.08 -24.59
C MET A 1 -1.04 8.19 -23.74
N THR A 2 -0.78 8.57 -22.50
CA THR A 2 0.09 7.84 -21.56
C THR A 2 -0.53 6.51 -21.12
N LEU A 3 0.25 5.60 -20.55
CA LEU A 3 -0.27 4.28 -20.12
C LEU A 3 -1.30 4.43 -19.00
N LEU A 4 -1.01 5.28 -18.01
CA LEU A 4 -1.94 5.64 -16.94
C LEU A 4 -3.25 6.21 -17.51
N GLY A 5 -3.16 7.06 -18.53
CA GLY A 5 -4.33 7.61 -19.20
C GLY A 5 -5.21 6.53 -19.83
N LYS A 6 -4.60 5.52 -20.47
CA LYS A 6 -5.33 4.38 -21.05
C LYS A 6 -6.04 3.55 -19.98
N LEU A 7 -5.38 3.26 -18.86
CA LEU A 7 -5.97 2.51 -17.74
C LEU A 7 -7.18 3.25 -17.15
N ILE A 8 -7.03 4.55 -16.89
CA ILE A 8 -8.11 5.36 -16.34
C ILE A 8 -9.26 5.51 -17.33
N ALA A 9 -8.98 5.69 -18.63
CA ALA A 9 -10.00 5.79 -19.67
C ALA A 9 -10.81 4.49 -19.82
N ARG A 10 -10.17 3.33 -19.63
CA ARG A 10 -10.85 2.02 -19.55
C ARG A 10 -11.73 1.87 -18.31
N GLY A 11 -11.57 2.75 -17.32
CA GLY A 11 -12.29 2.74 -16.05
C GLY A 11 -11.56 1.99 -14.93
N ASP A 12 -10.31 1.56 -15.15
CA ASP A 12 -9.56 0.81 -14.13
C ASP A 12 -9.33 1.66 -12.89
N TYR A 13 -9.44 1.04 -11.73
CA TYR A 13 -9.08 1.68 -10.48
C TYR A 13 -7.55 1.67 -10.35
N VAL A 14 -6.95 2.87 -10.31
CA VAL A 14 -5.52 3.05 -10.06
C VAL A 14 -5.36 3.96 -8.85
N ALA A 15 -4.58 3.52 -7.86
CA ALA A 15 -4.31 4.29 -6.65
C ALA A 15 -2.93 3.95 -6.07
N ILE A 16 -2.40 4.82 -5.24
CA ILE A 16 -1.28 4.51 -4.35
C ILE A 16 -1.81 4.50 -2.92
N THR A 17 -1.74 3.36 -2.26
CA THR A 17 -2.23 3.18 -0.89
C THR A 17 -1.12 2.60 -0.02
N LYS A 18 -0.80 3.26 1.09
CA LYS A 18 0.35 2.95 1.96
C LYS A 18 1.65 2.81 1.17
N GLY A 19 1.85 3.68 0.17
CA GLY A 19 3.01 3.68 -0.72
C GLY A 19 3.04 2.54 -1.74
N LYS A 20 2.01 1.69 -1.84
CA LYS A 20 1.93 0.62 -2.84
C LYS A 20 1.00 1.01 -3.97
N LEU A 21 1.49 0.89 -5.21
CA LEU A 21 0.67 1.00 -6.41
C LEU A 21 -0.33 -0.17 -6.46
N THR A 22 -1.61 0.16 -6.46
CA THR A 22 -2.73 -0.77 -6.55
C THR A 22 -3.49 -0.49 -7.84
N ILE A 23 -3.70 -1.54 -8.63
CA ILE A 23 -4.48 -1.48 -9.87
C ILE A 23 -5.53 -2.58 -9.81
N SER A 24 -6.79 -2.21 -9.95
CA SER A 24 -7.92 -3.13 -10.04
C SER A 24 -8.63 -2.89 -11.38
N PRO A 25 -8.42 -3.77 -12.37
CA PRO A 25 -9.07 -3.65 -13.66
C PRO A 25 -10.59 -3.76 -13.55
N VAL A 26 -11.32 -3.07 -14.43
CA VAL A 26 -12.79 -3.16 -14.48
C VAL A 26 -13.26 -4.59 -14.76
N SER A 27 -12.47 -5.36 -15.51
CA SER A 27 -12.76 -6.76 -15.82
C SER A 27 -12.75 -7.68 -14.59
N GLY A 28 -12.24 -7.22 -13.44
CA GLY A 28 -12.09 -8.03 -12.22
C GLY A 28 -10.90 -8.99 -12.25
N SER A 29 -10.29 -9.22 -13.42
CA SER A 29 -9.09 -10.05 -13.55
C SER A 29 -7.87 -9.38 -12.93
N PRO A 30 -7.02 -10.12 -12.19
CA PRO A 30 -5.82 -9.55 -11.59
C PRO A 30 -4.82 -9.11 -12.67
N VAL A 31 -4.11 -8.01 -12.41
CA VAL A 31 -3.04 -7.55 -13.30
C VAL A 31 -1.89 -8.57 -13.28
N PRO A 32 -1.41 -9.05 -14.44
CA PRO A 32 -0.27 -9.96 -14.48
C PRO A 32 0.97 -9.35 -13.80
N ASN A 33 1.58 -10.10 -12.89
CA ASN A 33 2.74 -9.62 -12.11
C ASN A 33 3.94 -9.24 -13.00
N THR A 34 4.14 -9.96 -14.10
CA THR A 34 5.20 -9.67 -15.09
C THR A 34 4.96 -8.31 -15.75
N TRP A 35 3.73 -8.06 -16.20
CA TRP A 35 3.33 -6.79 -16.77
C TRP A 35 3.50 -5.64 -15.77
N LEU A 36 3.04 -5.82 -14.52
CA LEU A 36 3.16 -4.79 -13.50
C LEU A 36 4.61 -4.45 -13.21
N LYS A 37 5.51 -5.43 -13.11
CA LYS A 37 6.94 -5.18 -12.88
C LYS A 37 7.56 -4.34 -14.00
N SER A 38 7.26 -4.64 -15.26
CA SER A 38 7.81 -3.91 -16.41
C SER A 38 7.27 -2.48 -16.55
N HIS A 39 6.01 -2.23 -16.15
CA HIS A 39 5.36 -0.94 -16.35
C HIS A 39 5.28 -0.07 -15.09
N ARG A 40 5.56 -0.63 -13.91
CA ARG A 40 5.44 0.05 -12.61
C ARG A 40 6.23 1.36 -12.58
N ALA A 41 7.49 1.35 -13.01
CA ALA A 41 8.33 2.54 -12.95
C ALA A 41 7.73 3.68 -13.80
N GLY A 42 7.35 3.40 -15.04
CA GLY A 42 6.71 4.37 -15.92
C GLY A 42 5.40 4.91 -15.36
N LEU A 43 4.53 4.03 -14.83
CA LEU A 43 3.28 4.44 -14.20
C LEU A 43 3.50 5.37 -13.01
N LEU A 44 4.48 5.08 -12.17
CA LEU A 44 4.77 5.92 -11.00
C LEU A 44 5.31 7.31 -11.40
N VAL A 45 6.10 7.40 -12.47
CA VAL A 45 6.55 8.67 -13.03
C VAL A 45 5.38 9.46 -13.60
N GLU A 46 4.50 8.80 -14.37
CA GLU A 46 3.29 9.42 -14.91
C GLU A 46 2.38 9.95 -13.78
N ILE A 47 2.17 9.15 -12.73
CA ILE A 47 1.41 9.54 -11.54
C ILE A 47 2.06 10.77 -10.85
N ALA A 48 3.38 10.75 -10.66
CA ALA A 48 4.09 11.86 -10.02
C ALA A 48 3.96 13.15 -10.83
N ASN A 49 3.99 13.05 -12.16
CA ASN A 49 3.87 14.19 -13.06
C ASN A 49 2.45 14.75 -13.11
N CYS A 50 1.41 13.91 -13.23
CA CYS A 50 0.04 14.41 -13.35
C CYS A 50 -0.49 14.99 -12.03
N THR A 51 -0.12 14.39 -10.89
CA THR A 51 -0.57 14.85 -9.57
C THR A 51 0.29 15.96 -8.96
N ASP A 52 1.33 16.42 -9.67
CA ASP A 52 2.37 17.33 -9.18
C ASP A 52 2.96 16.95 -7.80
N THR A 53 2.92 15.65 -7.47
CA THR A 53 3.30 15.16 -6.15
C THR A 53 4.76 14.71 -6.12
N ARG A 54 5.47 15.07 -5.05
CA ARG A 54 6.85 14.61 -4.81
C ARG A 54 6.84 13.15 -4.34
N LEU A 55 7.07 12.26 -5.28
CA LEU A 55 7.19 10.83 -5.03
C LEU A 55 8.64 10.38 -5.14
N PHE A 56 9.06 9.49 -4.25
CA PHE A 56 10.41 8.95 -4.24
C PHE A 56 10.42 7.42 -4.17
N SER A 57 11.32 6.81 -4.94
CA SER A 57 11.57 5.37 -4.96
C SER A 57 12.82 5.03 -4.16
N TYR A 58 12.74 4.00 -3.32
CA TYR A 58 13.87 3.56 -2.51
C TYR A 58 14.95 2.92 -3.39
N GLU A 59 16.20 3.35 -3.17
CA GLU A 59 17.37 2.81 -3.87
C GLU A 59 18.17 1.86 -2.96
N GLY A 60 18.51 2.34 -1.77
CA GLY A 60 19.37 1.61 -0.86
C GLY A 60 19.62 2.36 0.43
N TYR A 61 20.56 1.86 1.22
CA TYR A 61 20.93 2.49 2.47
C TYR A 61 22.42 2.36 2.75
N SER A 62 22.91 3.23 3.62
CA SER A 62 24.25 3.19 4.17
C SER A 62 24.21 3.46 5.67
N THR A 63 25.24 3.01 6.39
CA THR A 63 25.40 3.26 7.82
C THR A 63 26.64 4.13 8.04
N GLY A 64 26.56 5.10 8.94
CA GLY A 64 27.69 5.99 9.19
C GLY A 64 27.59 6.75 10.50
N ARG A 65 28.69 7.40 10.87
CA ARG A 65 28.74 8.34 12.00
C ARG A 65 28.80 9.77 11.45
N TYR A 66 27.79 10.56 11.77
CA TYR A 66 27.57 11.89 11.22
C TYR A 66 27.81 12.97 12.27
N SER A 67 28.51 14.04 11.90
CA SER A 67 28.74 15.17 12.79
C SER A 67 27.43 15.89 13.11
N ILE A 68 27.23 16.24 14.38
CA ILE A 68 26.11 17.08 14.79
C ILE A 68 26.45 18.53 14.47
N LYS A 69 25.48 19.30 13.96
CA LYS A 69 25.66 20.75 13.73
C LYS A 69 26.15 21.42 15.01
N GLY A 70 27.28 22.12 14.94
CA GLY A 70 27.88 22.84 16.07
C GLY A 70 28.93 22.06 16.87
N SER A 71 29.17 20.77 16.57
CA SER A 71 30.27 20.01 17.18
C SER A 71 30.84 19.00 16.18
N SER A 72 32.01 19.33 15.61
CA SER A 72 32.74 18.43 14.70
C SER A 72 33.36 17.22 15.41
N ALA A 73 33.53 17.30 16.74
CA ALA A 73 34.16 16.25 17.54
C ALA A 73 33.21 15.07 17.83
N VAL A 74 31.91 15.32 18.02
CA VAL A 74 30.93 14.28 18.36
C VAL A 74 30.19 13.83 17.12
N LYS A 75 30.49 12.61 16.67
CA LYS A 75 29.77 11.96 15.56
C LYS A 75 28.71 11.00 16.09
N SER A 76 27.46 11.25 15.71
CA SER A 76 26.33 10.39 16.06
C SER A 76 26.15 9.26 15.05
N PRO A 77 25.94 8.02 15.52
CA PRO A 77 25.65 6.90 14.62
C PRO A 77 24.26 7.03 13.97
N GLY A 78 24.17 6.63 12.71
CA GLY A 78 22.93 6.72 11.95
C GLY A 78 22.89 5.81 10.73
N VAL A 79 21.68 5.65 10.21
CA VAL A 79 21.37 4.98 8.95
C VAL A 79 20.83 6.02 7.97
N THR A 80 21.42 6.08 6.79
CA THR A 80 20.99 6.96 5.69
C THR A 80 20.30 6.13 4.64
N LEU A 81 19.05 6.45 4.37
CA LEU A 81 18.26 5.87 3.29
C LEU A 81 18.35 6.79 2.07
N SER A 82 18.59 6.19 0.91
CA SER A 82 18.71 6.88 -0.37
C SER A 82 17.50 6.60 -1.25
N TYR A 83 16.98 7.65 -1.89
CA TYR A 83 15.80 7.58 -2.74
C TYR A 83 15.99 8.38 -4.01
N TYR A 84 15.48 7.87 -5.13
CA TYR A 84 15.34 8.63 -6.36
C TYR A 84 14.03 9.41 -6.37
N ALA A 85 14.10 10.70 -6.64
CA ALA A 85 12.93 11.51 -6.95
C ALA A 85 12.37 11.08 -8.31
N LEU A 86 11.11 10.63 -8.37
CA LEU A 86 10.56 10.05 -9.59
C LEU A 86 10.43 11.04 -10.75
N ARG A 87 10.27 12.34 -10.46
CA ARG A 87 10.14 13.38 -11.49
C ARG A 87 11.47 13.84 -12.05
N SER A 88 12.44 14.13 -11.18
CA SER A 88 13.74 14.69 -11.58
C SER A 88 14.83 13.63 -11.80
N GLY A 89 14.63 12.41 -11.29
CA GLY A 89 15.67 11.37 -11.27
C GLY A 89 16.80 11.64 -10.26
N GLU A 90 16.70 12.73 -9.48
CA GLU A 90 17.75 13.11 -8.54
C GLU A 90 17.81 12.18 -7.33
N LEU A 91 19.04 11.87 -6.90
CA LEU A 91 19.27 11.10 -5.68
C LEU A 91 19.15 12.02 -4.46
N THR A 92 18.23 11.65 -3.58
CA THR A 92 17.95 12.31 -2.30
C THR A 92 18.17 11.35 -1.15
N SER A 93 18.34 11.88 0.06
CA SER A 93 18.63 11.05 1.23
C SER A 93 17.98 11.53 2.51
N VAL A 94 17.75 10.59 3.43
CA VAL A 94 17.29 10.86 4.80
C VAL A 94 18.12 10.06 5.78
N THR A 95 18.60 10.70 6.84
CA THR A 95 19.38 10.04 7.88
C THR A 95 18.59 9.95 9.17
N PHE A 96 18.46 8.74 9.70
CA PHE A 96 17.87 8.43 11.00
C PHE A 96 18.95 8.02 12.01
N ASN A 97 18.69 8.30 13.28
CA ASN A 97 19.55 7.82 14.36
C ASN A 97 19.45 6.29 14.48
N ALA A 98 20.58 5.64 14.66
CA ALA A 98 20.71 4.19 14.82
C ALA A 98 21.90 3.87 15.72
N GLU A 99 21.95 2.66 16.28
CA GLU A 99 23.13 2.17 16.99
C GLU A 99 24.01 1.37 16.02
N LEU A 100 25.31 1.68 16.00
CA LEU A 100 26.30 1.01 15.16
C LEU A 100 27.32 0.20 15.96
N ASP A 101 27.15 0.09 17.28
CA ASP A 101 28.09 -0.59 18.16
C ASP A 101 27.47 -1.85 18.81
N ARG A 102 28.32 -2.82 19.16
CA ARG A 102 27.91 -4.04 19.86
C ARG A 102 27.48 -3.73 21.29
N LYS A 103 26.24 -4.09 21.65
CA LYS A 103 25.72 -3.93 23.02
C LYS A 103 26.35 -4.91 24.04
N ARG A 104 26.88 -6.05 23.59
CA ARG A 104 27.47 -7.09 24.44
C ARG A 104 28.70 -7.69 23.77
N THR A 105 29.61 -8.23 24.57
CA THR A 105 30.72 -9.05 24.08
C THR A 105 30.19 -10.39 23.60
N THR A 106 30.56 -10.76 22.38
CA THR A 106 30.24 -12.06 21.76
C THR A 106 31.49 -12.63 21.10
N LYS A 107 31.41 -13.85 20.57
CA LYS A 107 32.48 -14.43 19.74
C LYS A 107 32.90 -13.51 18.59
N GLY A 108 31.96 -12.71 18.07
CA GLY A 108 32.18 -11.80 16.94
C GLY A 108 32.74 -10.42 17.32
N GLY A 109 33.01 -10.15 18.60
CA GLY A 109 33.64 -8.89 19.03
C GLY A 109 33.25 -8.44 20.44
N LYS A 110 34.02 -7.50 20.98
CA LYS A 110 33.80 -6.92 22.32
C LYS A 110 32.63 -5.92 22.32
N GLN A 111 31.99 -5.73 23.48
CA GLN A 111 31.05 -4.63 23.67
C GLN A 111 31.69 -3.28 23.29
N GLY A 112 30.91 -2.39 22.67
CA GLY A 112 31.37 -1.08 22.19
C GLY A 112 32.11 -1.10 20.86
N SER A 113 32.51 -2.28 20.36
CA SER A 113 33.12 -2.37 19.02
C SER A 113 32.08 -2.19 17.89
N PRO A 114 32.46 -1.69 16.71
CA PRO A 114 31.56 -1.47 15.59
C PRO A 114 30.90 -2.76 15.09
N LEU A 115 29.60 -2.70 14.77
CA LEU A 115 28.89 -3.77 14.07
C LEU A 115 29.50 -4.03 12.68
N PRO A 116 29.24 -5.21 12.09
CA PRO A 116 29.60 -5.48 10.69
C PRO A 116 29.07 -4.39 9.76
N ALA A 117 29.75 -4.15 8.65
CA ALA A 117 29.37 -3.12 7.69
C ALA A 117 27.91 -3.30 7.22
N GLY A 118 27.16 -2.19 7.15
CA GLY A 118 25.74 -2.19 6.79
C GLY A 118 24.80 -2.63 7.92
N GLN A 119 25.30 -3.22 9.00
CA GLN A 119 24.43 -3.57 10.13
C GLN A 119 24.21 -2.38 11.06
N PHE A 120 22.97 -2.24 11.52
CA PHE A 120 22.57 -1.24 12.49
C PHE A 120 21.47 -1.79 13.38
N ARG A 121 21.31 -1.18 14.56
CA ARG A 121 20.22 -1.50 15.48
C ARG A 121 19.35 -0.29 15.72
N VAL A 122 18.07 -0.56 15.90
CA VAL A 122 17.06 0.45 16.16
C VAL A 122 16.46 0.20 17.54
N THR A 123 16.12 1.28 18.25
CA THR A 123 15.37 1.20 19.50
C THR A 123 13.97 1.77 19.31
N ASN A 124 13.05 1.48 20.23
CA ASN A 124 11.68 2.01 20.19
C ASN A 124 11.62 3.55 20.18
N ARG A 125 12.71 4.23 20.56
CA ARG A 125 12.80 5.69 20.60
C ARG A 125 13.23 6.30 19.25
N HIS A 126 13.77 5.49 18.34
CA HIS A 126 14.27 6.00 17.06
C HIS A 126 13.13 6.30 16.09
N LYS A 127 13.23 7.45 15.40
CA LYS A 127 12.27 7.84 14.36
C LYS A 127 12.22 6.86 13.20
N PHE A 128 13.32 6.13 12.94
CA PHE A 128 13.34 5.07 11.94
C PHE A 128 12.24 4.03 12.18
N LEU A 129 12.01 3.62 13.43
CA LEU A 129 10.98 2.61 13.73
C LEU A 129 9.59 3.14 13.38
N ARG A 130 9.28 4.39 13.74
CA ARG A 130 8.01 5.04 13.41
C ARG A 130 7.80 5.16 11.90
N TYR A 131 8.87 5.53 11.18
CA TYR A 131 8.86 5.55 9.72
C TYR A 131 8.57 4.15 9.17
N TRP A 132 9.29 3.12 9.62
CA TRP A 132 9.07 1.75 9.20
C TRP A 132 7.62 1.30 9.42
N ASP A 133 7.06 1.58 10.59
CA ASP A 133 5.69 1.22 10.93
C ASP A 133 4.66 1.87 10.01
N SER A 134 4.90 3.13 9.64
CA SER A 134 4.02 3.84 8.73
C SER A 134 3.92 3.16 7.36
N THR A 135 4.98 2.47 6.91
CA THR A 135 5.00 1.73 5.63
C THR A 135 4.09 0.50 5.61
N GLY A 136 3.66 0.01 6.78
CA GLY A 136 2.89 -1.23 6.88
C GLY A 136 3.69 -2.50 6.53
N ILE A 137 5.02 -2.40 6.35
CA ILE A 137 5.89 -3.58 6.22
C ILE A 137 6.03 -4.24 7.60
N GLU A 138 5.88 -5.57 7.64
CA GLU A 138 6.09 -6.33 8.86
C GLU A 138 7.49 -6.11 9.44
N ARG A 139 7.54 -5.84 10.74
CA ARG A 139 8.80 -5.65 11.47
C ARG A 139 9.58 -6.98 11.51
N PRO A 140 10.92 -6.94 11.51
CA PRO A 140 11.70 -8.11 11.86
C PRO A 140 11.41 -8.51 13.31
N LEU A 141 11.53 -9.81 13.61
CA LEU A 141 11.35 -10.35 14.97
C LEU A 141 12.26 -9.66 16.00
N ARG A 142 13.43 -9.18 15.56
CA ARG A 142 14.41 -8.47 16.37
C ARG A 142 14.70 -7.09 15.79
N LEU A 143 14.67 -6.05 16.62
CA LEU A 143 15.00 -4.67 16.20
C LEU A 143 16.48 -4.47 15.79
N SER A 144 17.32 -5.47 15.99
CA SER A 144 18.71 -5.50 15.49
C SER A 144 18.83 -6.04 14.05
N SER A 145 17.74 -6.55 13.48
CA SER A 145 17.72 -7.27 12.20
C SER A 145 17.01 -6.48 11.10
N PHE A 146 16.89 -5.15 11.23
CA PHE A 146 16.30 -4.33 10.17
C PHE A 146 17.12 -4.36 8.87
N HIS A 147 18.45 -4.52 8.97
CA HIS A 147 19.33 -4.63 7.82
C HIS A 147 18.93 -5.77 6.86
N ASP A 148 18.37 -6.87 7.38
CA ASP A 148 17.92 -8.03 6.60
C ASP A 148 16.64 -7.73 5.79
N CYS A 149 15.80 -6.80 6.26
CA CYS A 149 14.52 -6.49 5.63
C CYS A 149 14.53 -5.20 4.80
N MET A 150 15.64 -4.46 4.75
CA MET A 150 15.73 -3.17 4.03
C MET A 150 15.32 -3.27 2.55
N GLY A 151 15.51 -4.43 1.90
CA GLY A 151 15.08 -4.66 0.53
C GLY A 151 13.57 -4.53 0.31
N LYS A 152 12.75 -4.76 1.36
CA LYS A 152 11.28 -4.64 1.29
C LYS A 152 10.80 -3.21 1.04
N LEU A 153 11.65 -2.20 1.30
CA LEU A 153 11.33 -0.80 1.03
C LEU A 153 11.26 -0.49 -0.48
N ARG A 154 11.83 -1.33 -1.36
CA ARG A 154 11.77 -1.14 -2.82
C ARG A 154 10.35 -1.10 -3.37
N ASP A 155 9.42 -1.78 -2.69
CA ASP A 155 8.02 -1.83 -3.09
C ASP A 155 7.19 -0.67 -2.53
N VAL A 156 7.78 0.22 -1.72
CA VAL A 156 7.10 1.32 -1.06
C VAL A 156 7.56 2.65 -1.63
N ILE A 157 6.62 3.38 -2.19
CA ILE A 157 6.79 4.76 -2.67
C ILE A 157 6.48 5.70 -1.52
N ILE A 158 7.38 6.65 -1.29
CA ILE A 158 7.25 7.63 -0.23
C ILE A 158 6.96 9.02 -0.81
N THR A 159 6.45 9.88 0.06
CA THR A 159 6.40 11.32 -0.15
C THR A 159 7.07 12.01 1.04
N ALA A 160 7.76 13.12 0.76
CA ALA A 160 8.49 13.90 1.75
C ALA A 160 8.76 15.30 1.24
N GLU A 161 8.97 16.23 2.17
CA GLU A 161 9.52 17.54 1.86
C GLU A 161 11.04 17.45 1.74
N ILE A 162 11.58 18.24 0.81
CA ILE A 162 13.02 18.40 0.63
C ILE A 162 13.45 19.59 1.49
N ARG A 163 14.37 19.35 2.44
CA ARG A 163 15.06 20.43 3.17
C ARG A 163 16.21 20.96 2.31
N LYS A 164 17.05 21.82 2.89
CA LYS A 164 18.25 22.36 2.21
C LYS A 164 19.08 21.25 1.52
N GLY A 165 19.36 21.44 0.22
CA GLY A 165 20.07 20.48 -0.62
C GLY A 165 19.22 19.26 -0.97
N ASN A 166 19.83 18.09 -1.09
CA ASN A 166 19.15 16.84 -1.48
C ASN A 166 18.70 16.00 -0.27
N ARG A 167 18.41 16.64 0.86
CA ARG A 167 18.08 15.95 2.11
C ARG A 167 16.58 16.01 2.36
N LEU A 168 15.93 14.85 2.45
CA LEU A 168 14.53 14.75 2.82
C LEU A 168 14.33 15.06 4.30
N ASP A 169 13.18 15.64 4.63
CA ASP A 169 12.78 15.84 6.01
C ASP A 169 12.32 14.50 6.64
N LYS A 170 12.98 14.13 7.73
CA LYS A 170 12.65 12.95 8.53
C LYS A 170 11.27 13.04 9.20
N ASP A 171 10.73 14.23 9.34
CA ASP A 171 9.47 14.47 10.04
C ASP A 171 8.25 14.49 9.09
N THR A 172 8.48 14.68 7.78
CA THR A 172 7.42 14.65 6.76
C THR A 172 7.45 13.38 5.91
N ILE A 173 8.55 12.61 5.95
CA ILE A 173 8.66 11.34 5.23
C ILE A 173 7.59 10.33 5.69
N ARG A 174 6.78 9.90 4.73
CA ARG A 174 5.72 8.90 4.92
C ARG A 174 5.42 8.18 3.60
N PRO A 175 4.74 7.03 3.61
CA PRO A 175 4.27 6.39 2.39
C PRO A 175 3.34 7.32 1.63
N ALA A 176 3.40 7.27 0.31
CA ALA A 176 2.53 8.06 -0.53
C ALA A 176 1.08 7.53 -0.46
N GLU A 177 0.13 8.45 -0.47
CA GLU A 177 -1.31 8.19 -0.54
C GLU A 177 -1.87 9.04 -1.68
N ILE A 178 -2.36 8.38 -2.73
CA ILE A 178 -2.98 9.03 -3.89
C ILE A 178 -4.22 8.22 -4.24
N CYS A 179 -5.40 8.82 -4.07
CA CYS A 179 -6.65 8.14 -4.37
C CYS A 179 -6.97 8.19 -5.88
N ALA A 180 -7.81 7.25 -6.32
CA ALA A 180 -8.21 7.16 -7.72
C ALA A 180 -8.93 8.42 -8.23
N THR A 181 -9.75 9.07 -7.39
CA THR A 181 -10.45 10.31 -7.77
C THR A 181 -9.48 11.46 -8.01
N GLN A 182 -8.46 11.62 -7.15
CA GLN A 182 -7.38 12.58 -7.35
C GLN A 182 -6.65 12.34 -8.68
N LEU A 183 -6.37 11.07 -9.02
CA LEU A 183 -5.73 10.71 -10.29
C LEU A 183 -6.62 11.02 -11.50
N ARG A 184 -7.91 10.68 -11.44
CA ARG A 184 -8.87 10.97 -12.52
C ARG A 184 -8.95 12.47 -12.78
N ARG A 185 -9.10 13.27 -11.72
CA ARG A 185 -9.13 14.72 -11.80
C ARG A 185 -7.84 15.30 -12.37
N ALA A 186 -6.69 14.84 -11.88
CA ALA A 186 -5.38 15.27 -12.37
C ALA A 186 -5.18 14.97 -13.86
N MET A 187 -5.82 13.93 -14.37
CA MET A 187 -5.78 13.51 -15.78
C MET A 187 -6.91 14.13 -16.63
N GLY A 188 -7.75 15.00 -16.06
CA GLY A 188 -8.83 15.68 -16.77
C GLY A 188 -10.06 14.83 -17.05
N PHE A 189 -10.21 13.66 -16.40
CA PHE A 189 -11.43 12.86 -16.49
C PHE A 189 -12.49 13.41 -15.52
N PRO A 190 -13.77 13.49 -15.93
CA PRO A 190 -14.84 13.97 -15.06
C PRO A 190 -15.02 13.05 -13.85
N ASP A 191 -15.23 13.66 -12.67
CA ASP A 191 -15.67 12.95 -11.47
C ASP A 191 -17.13 12.54 -11.68
N ASN A 192 -17.36 11.40 -12.32
CA ASN A 192 -18.70 10.82 -12.50
C ASN A 192 -19.25 10.23 -11.18
N SER A 193 -18.98 10.85 -10.03
CA SER A 193 -19.83 10.63 -8.87
C SER A 193 -21.17 11.25 -9.23
N LEU A 194 -22.03 10.45 -9.87
CA LEU A 194 -23.43 10.77 -10.01
C LEU A 194 -23.93 11.06 -8.59
N THR A 195 -24.11 12.34 -8.29
CA THR A 195 -25.04 12.79 -7.27
C THR A 195 -26.38 12.27 -7.77
N ASN A 196 -26.75 11.03 -7.39
CA ASN A 196 -28.12 10.60 -7.41
C ASN A 196 -28.84 11.45 -6.35
N THR A 197 -29.09 12.71 -6.69
CA THR A 197 -30.18 13.48 -6.14
C THR A 197 -31.41 12.78 -6.71
N GLN A 198 -31.79 11.65 -6.11
CA GLN A 198 -33.18 11.25 -6.14
C GLN A 198 -33.92 12.40 -5.43
N GLN A 199 -34.37 13.39 -6.21
CA GLN A 199 -35.57 14.11 -5.83
C GLN A 199 -36.68 13.06 -5.97
N PRO A 200 -37.27 12.57 -4.86
CA PRO A 200 -38.55 11.90 -5.00
C PRO A 200 -39.49 12.95 -5.59
N THR A 201 -39.98 12.71 -6.80
CA THR A 201 -41.07 13.50 -7.35
C THR A 201 -42.26 13.31 -6.42
N ASP A 202 -42.58 14.38 -5.70
CA ASP A 202 -43.80 14.56 -4.94
C ASP A 202 -44.98 14.34 -5.88
N ASN A 203 -45.86 13.40 -5.53
CA ASN A 203 -47.25 13.28 -6.02
C ASN A 203 -47.93 12.09 -5.32
N TYR A 204 -48.43 12.30 -4.10
CA TYR A 204 -49.49 11.44 -3.54
C TYR A 204 -50.86 12.00 -3.98
N PRO A 205 -51.70 11.23 -4.69
CA PRO A 205 -53.08 11.64 -4.92
C PRO A 205 -53.92 11.47 -3.65
N THR A 206 -54.44 12.58 -3.14
CA THR A 206 -55.42 12.65 -2.05
C THR A 206 -56.79 12.22 -2.57
N THR A 207 -57.21 10.96 -2.40
CA THR A 207 -58.65 10.62 -2.49
C THR A 207 -58.99 9.32 -1.77
N ILE A 208 -59.63 9.41 -0.60
CA ILE A 208 -60.55 8.38 -0.10
C ILE A 208 -61.76 9.10 0.51
N PRO A 209 -63.00 8.88 0.04
CA PRO A 209 -64.19 9.49 0.62
C PRO A 209 -64.75 8.63 1.78
N ASP A 210 -65.42 9.33 2.70
CA ASP A 210 -66.10 8.81 3.89
C ASP A 210 -67.09 7.66 3.60
N LYS A 211 -67.01 6.58 4.39
CA LYS A 211 -68.19 5.73 4.68
C LYS A 211 -68.11 5.08 6.06
N LYS A 212 -69.18 5.26 6.84
CA LYS A 212 -69.39 4.83 8.23
C LYS A 212 -69.70 3.32 8.39
N SER A 213 -69.55 2.87 9.65
CA SER A 213 -70.04 1.63 10.32
C SER A 213 -69.17 0.37 10.17
N GLY A 214 -68.94 -0.47 11.18
CA GLY A 214 -69.47 -0.57 12.54
C GLY A 214 -68.57 -1.43 13.47
N GLN A 215 -68.88 -1.42 14.76
CA GLN A 215 -68.14 -2.05 15.87
C GLN A 215 -68.29 -3.58 15.96
N SER A 216 -67.37 -4.16 16.77
CA SER A 216 -67.39 -5.44 17.53
C SER A 216 -66.92 -6.69 16.77
N HIS A 217 -66.16 -7.64 17.35
CA HIS A 217 -66.01 -8.07 18.75
C HIS A 217 -64.56 -8.43 19.11
N ALA A 218 -64.26 -8.36 20.41
CA ALA A 218 -63.07 -8.94 21.03
C ALA A 218 -63.28 -10.43 21.35
N THR A 219 -62.22 -11.24 21.21
CA THR A 219 -62.06 -12.48 21.98
C THR A 219 -60.59 -12.65 22.35
N GLN A 220 -60.33 -12.76 23.65
CA GLN A 220 -59.06 -13.12 24.27
C GLN A 220 -58.74 -14.61 24.11
N GLY A 221 -57.45 -14.96 24.18
CA GLY A 221 -57.01 -16.33 24.44
C GLY A 221 -55.51 -16.55 24.28
N PHE A 222 -54.75 -16.24 25.34
CA PHE A 222 -53.59 -16.96 25.93
C PHE A 222 -52.72 -17.89 25.04
N TYR A 223 -51.41 -18.09 25.21
CA TYR A 223 -50.26 -17.58 25.98
C TYR A 223 -49.11 -18.51 25.50
N GLY A 224 -47.85 -18.07 25.50
CA GLY A 224 -46.75 -18.97 25.14
C GLY A 224 -45.41 -18.28 25.12
N SER A 225 -44.94 -17.99 26.32
CA SER A 225 -43.76 -17.22 26.70
C SER A 225 -42.44 -17.67 26.07
N GLU A 226 -41.67 -16.67 25.66
CA GLU A 226 -40.22 -16.72 25.46
C GLU A 226 -39.50 -17.03 26.79
N SER A 227 -38.45 -17.84 26.72
CA SER A 227 -37.41 -17.89 27.75
C SER A 227 -36.03 -17.99 27.10
N ALA A 228 -35.09 -17.28 27.71
CA ALA A 228 -33.81 -16.89 27.21
C ALA A 228 -32.67 -17.92 27.43
N CYS A 229 -31.66 -17.76 26.57
CA CYS A 229 -30.21 -17.75 26.86
C CYS A 229 -29.39 -19.01 27.18
N ASN A 230 -28.25 -19.03 26.49
CA ASN A 230 -26.91 -19.56 26.80
C ASN A 230 -26.64 -21.04 26.47
N ASP A 231 -25.64 -21.32 25.62
CA ASP A 231 -24.25 -21.36 26.11
C ASP A 231 -23.23 -21.40 24.96
N SER A 232 -22.12 -20.70 25.15
CA SER A 232 -20.93 -20.77 24.30
C SER A 232 -20.01 -21.88 24.81
N GLN A 233 -19.69 -22.87 23.98
CA GLN A 233 -18.59 -23.82 24.27
C GLN A 233 -17.48 -23.72 23.23
N VAL A 234 -16.30 -23.38 23.75
CA VAL A 234 -14.99 -23.46 23.12
C VAL A 234 -14.58 -24.94 23.03
N LEU A 235 -14.02 -25.36 21.89
CA LEU A 235 -13.20 -26.56 21.83
C LEU A 235 -11.90 -26.28 21.05
N SER A 236 -10.81 -26.75 21.64
CA SER A 236 -9.42 -26.49 21.33
C SER A 236 -8.77 -27.75 20.75
N ASN A 237 -7.81 -27.53 19.84
CA ASN A 237 -6.61 -28.32 19.56
C ASN A 237 -6.63 -29.55 18.60
N GLN A 238 -5.81 -29.38 17.54
CA GLN A 238 -4.70 -30.22 17.07
C GLN A 238 -4.82 -31.11 15.80
N VAL A 239 -3.94 -30.75 14.85
CA VAL A 239 -3.07 -31.55 13.95
C VAL A 239 -3.67 -32.54 12.95
N GLY A 240 -3.38 -32.29 11.66
CA GLY A 240 -3.47 -33.27 10.58
C GLY A 240 -2.63 -32.85 9.37
N ARG A 241 -1.47 -33.49 9.19
CA ARG A 241 -0.54 -33.35 8.06
C ARG A 241 -1.15 -34.04 6.82
N ASN A 242 -1.28 -33.34 5.70
CA ASN A 242 -1.52 -33.99 4.40
C ASN A 242 -0.73 -33.28 3.28
N THR A 243 0.26 -34.00 2.77
CA THR A 243 0.95 -33.76 1.50
C THR A 243 0.03 -34.19 0.35
N SER A 244 -0.09 -33.38 -0.70
CA SER A 244 -0.58 -33.85 -1.99
C SER A 244 0.16 -33.13 -3.13
N SER A 245 0.90 -33.93 -3.89
CA SER A 245 1.58 -33.61 -5.13
C SER A 245 0.58 -33.50 -6.27
N VAL A 246 0.58 -32.37 -7.00
CA VAL A 246 -0.11 -32.27 -8.30
C VAL A 246 0.92 -32.02 -9.39
N ARG A 247 0.91 -32.91 -10.39
CA ARG A 247 1.78 -32.97 -11.55
C ARG A 247 1.66 -31.72 -12.42
N LEU A 248 2.79 -31.19 -12.90
CA LEU A 248 2.85 -30.22 -13.98
C LEU A 248 2.60 -30.92 -15.31
N VAL A 249 1.56 -30.49 -16.03
CA VAL A 249 1.40 -30.79 -17.46
C VAL A 249 2.11 -29.69 -18.23
N VAL A 250 3.22 -30.04 -18.86
CA VAL A 250 3.92 -29.19 -19.83
C VAL A 250 3.11 -29.21 -21.13
N LYS A 251 2.67 -28.05 -21.62
CA LYS A 251 2.31 -27.86 -23.03
C LYS A 251 3.41 -27.04 -23.71
N GLU A 252 3.79 -27.52 -24.87
CA GLU A 252 4.92 -27.07 -25.70
C GLU A 252 4.88 -25.56 -25.97
N VAL A 253 6.05 -24.94 -25.88
CA VAL A 253 6.30 -23.55 -26.24
C VAL A 253 6.54 -23.49 -27.74
N LEU A 254 5.67 -22.80 -28.48
CA LEU A 254 5.95 -22.36 -29.84
C LEU A 254 6.87 -21.12 -29.82
N ASP A 255 7.71 -21.04 -30.84
CA ASP A 255 8.84 -20.12 -31.04
C ASP A 255 8.43 -18.63 -30.93
N PRO A 256 9.07 -17.80 -30.07
CA PRO A 256 8.77 -16.37 -29.89
C PRO A 256 8.95 -15.48 -31.13
N ALA A 257 9.51 -15.99 -32.23
CA ALA A 257 9.82 -15.20 -33.41
C ALA A 257 8.66 -15.00 -34.41
N THR A 258 7.48 -15.60 -34.19
CA THR A 258 6.35 -15.55 -35.15
C THR A 258 5.09 -14.84 -34.67
N GLN A 259 5.08 -14.21 -33.49
CA GLN A 259 3.90 -13.50 -33.00
C GLN A 259 3.91 -12.00 -33.37
N SER A 260 3.01 -11.62 -34.29
CA SER A 260 2.77 -10.26 -34.78
C SER A 260 1.76 -9.52 -33.87
N ASN A 261 1.93 -8.20 -33.70
CA ASN A 261 1.14 -7.31 -32.83
C ASN A 261 -0.35 -7.14 -33.18
N ASP A 262 -0.85 -7.79 -34.23
CA ASP A 262 -2.22 -7.60 -34.73
C ASP A 262 -3.27 -8.53 -34.08
N GLU A 263 -2.88 -9.49 -33.22
CA GLU A 263 -3.85 -10.41 -32.59
C GLU A 263 -4.59 -9.84 -31.36
N TRP A 264 -4.17 -8.72 -30.77
CA TRP A 264 -4.92 -8.11 -29.65
C TRP A 264 -6.14 -7.28 -30.09
N LEU A 265 -6.31 -7.03 -31.39
CA LEU A 265 -7.38 -6.19 -31.94
C LEU A 265 -8.50 -6.98 -32.66
N ALA A 266 -8.43 -8.31 -32.73
CA ALA A 266 -9.37 -9.10 -33.55
C ALA A 266 -10.39 -9.96 -32.78
N GLU A 267 -10.29 -10.17 -31.47
CA GLU A 267 -11.12 -11.20 -30.79
C GLU A 267 -12.35 -10.71 -30.01
N TYR A 268 -12.89 -9.52 -30.28
CA TYR A 268 -14.26 -9.16 -29.84
C TYR A 268 -15.00 -8.25 -30.83
N GLY A 269 -14.87 -8.59 -32.11
CA GLY A 269 -15.74 -8.09 -33.17
C GLY A 269 -16.58 -9.23 -33.75
N GLU A 270 -17.54 -9.72 -32.96
CA GLU A 270 -18.90 -10.19 -33.31
C GLU A 270 -19.59 -10.84 -32.09
#